data_AF-A0A5A7NEJ1-F1
#
_entry.id   AF-A0A5A7NEJ1-F1
#
_cell.length_a   1.000
_cell.length_b   1.000
_cell.length_c   1.000
_cell.angle_alpha   90.00
_cell.angle_beta   90.00
_cell.angle_gamma   90.00
#
_symmetry.space_group_name_H-M   'P 1'
#
loop_
_entity.id
_entity.type
_entity.pdbx_description
1 polymer ?
#
loop_
_entity_poly.entity_id
_entity_poly.type
_entity_poly.pdbx_seq_one_letter_code
_entity_poly.pdbx_strand_id
1 'polypeptide(L)'
;MDPAEGCNQCHFDGDMVAPSTALAVDGLPERPLPGHRYRLHIGFEAPDAALRGMAVRMLYEDGAPAGKLKAVTSAVEAQGNMGRSQETADQGWAFEWTAPQDMGQKDADRRAIMVHLWGNAANGDGSPFGDQIHHRIIPLNGSSKGSAKRP
;
A
#
# COMPACT_ATOMS: atom_id res chain seq x y z
N MET A 1 13.96 -9.65 -1.92
CA MET A 1 13.52 -8.81 -0.79
C MET A 1 12.28 -9.45 -0.21
N ASP A 2 12.23 -9.57 1.11
CA ASP A 2 11.11 -10.23 1.78
C ASP A 2 9.89 -9.28 1.77
N PRO A 3 8.71 -9.71 1.31
CA PRO A 3 7.46 -8.95 1.46
C PRO A 3 7.10 -8.65 2.93
N ALA A 4 7.87 -9.16 3.90
CA ALA A 4 7.83 -8.80 5.31
C ALA A 4 8.63 -7.53 5.67
N GLU A 5 8.97 -6.65 4.74
CA GLU A 5 9.71 -5.41 5.03
C GLU A 5 8.78 -4.19 5.22
N GLY A 6 8.02 -4.19 6.31
CA GLY A 6 7.09 -3.11 6.70
C GLY A 6 7.18 -2.75 8.18
N CYS A 7 6.04 -2.65 8.87
CA CYS A 7 5.99 -2.30 10.30
C CYS A 7 6.69 -3.32 11.21
N ASN A 8 6.72 -4.59 10.83
CA ASN A 8 7.41 -5.69 11.54
C ASN A 8 8.95 -5.62 11.48
N GLN A 9 9.53 -4.62 10.81
CA GLN A 9 10.97 -4.34 10.92
C GLN A 9 11.33 -3.71 12.27
N CYS A 10 10.38 -3.00 12.88
CA CYS A 10 10.58 -2.28 14.13
C CYS A 10 9.63 -2.71 15.24
N HIS A 11 8.52 -3.40 14.92
CA HIS A 11 7.52 -3.87 15.87
C HIS A 11 7.52 -5.40 15.95
N PHE A 12 7.52 -5.93 17.18
CA PHE A 12 7.86 -7.32 17.46
C PHE A 12 6.84 -7.99 18.38
N ASP A 13 6.91 -9.32 18.46
CA ASP A 13 6.17 -10.21 19.37
C ASP A 13 4.64 -10.26 19.18
N GLY A 14 4.04 -9.34 18.42
CA GLY A 14 2.66 -9.45 17.96
C GLY A 14 2.54 -10.36 16.74
N ASP A 15 1.51 -11.22 16.72
CA ASP A 15 1.18 -12.03 15.56
C ASP A 15 0.84 -11.15 14.35
N MET A 16 1.34 -11.54 13.17
CA MET A 16 0.99 -10.86 11.93
C MET A 16 -0.34 -11.37 11.37
N VAL A 17 -1.27 -10.45 11.14
CA VAL A 17 -2.54 -10.72 10.46
C VAL A 17 -2.36 -10.51 8.96
N ALA A 18 -2.28 -11.61 8.20
CA ALA A 18 -2.12 -11.60 6.75
C ALA A 18 -2.89 -12.75 6.06
N PRO A 19 -3.71 -12.48 5.03
CA PRO A 19 -4.10 -11.16 4.53
C PRO A 19 -5.05 -10.43 5.49
N SER A 20 -4.80 -9.15 5.74
CA SER A 20 -5.67 -8.32 6.61
C SER A 20 -6.81 -7.69 5.81
N THR A 21 -8.05 -7.91 6.25
CA THR A 21 -9.24 -7.20 5.74
C THR A 21 -9.42 -5.82 6.36
N ALA A 22 -8.72 -5.52 7.46
CA ALA A 22 -8.75 -4.22 8.13
C ALA A 22 -8.05 -3.10 7.36
N LEU A 23 -7.18 -3.45 6.40
CA LEU A 23 -6.49 -2.50 5.53
C LEU A 23 -7.25 -2.35 4.22
N ALA A 24 -7.55 -1.11 3.81
CA ALA A 24 -8.25 -0.81 2.57
C ALA A 24 -7.56 0.33 1.81
N VAL A 25 -7.72 0.35 0.49
CA VAL A 25 -7.27 1.46 -0.36
C VAL A 25 -8.35 1.83 -1.34
N ASP A 26 -8.81 3.08 -1.26
CA ASP A 26 -9.71 3.69 -2.21
C ASP A 26 -8.94 4.52 -3.24
N GLY A 27 -9.54 4.67 -4.43
CA GLY A 27 -8.98 5.48 -5.52
C GLY A 27 -7.93 4.77 -6.38
N LEU A 28 -7.66 3.48 -6.11
CA LEU A 28 -6.90 2.63 -7.02
C LEU A 28 -7.75 2.30 -8.27
N PRO A 29 -7.23 2.55 -9.49
CA PRO A 29 -7.92 2.15 -10.71
C PRO A 29 -7.77 0.64 -10.94
N GLU A 30 -8.79 0.00 -11.52
CA GLU A 30 -8.67 -1.38 -11.98
C GLU A 30 -7.58 -1.52 -13.07
N ARG A 31 -7.40 -0.46 -13.88
CA ARG A 31 -6.46 -0.39 -15.00
C ARG A 31 -5.76 0.97 -15.02
N PRO A 32 -4.59 1.12 -14.40
CA PRO A 32 -3.87 2.38 -14.39
C PRO A 32 -3.29 2.69 -15.78
N LEU A 33 -3.56 3.89 -16.28
CA LEU A 33 -2.90 4.45 -17.46
C LEU A 33 -1.46 4.89 -17.12
N PRO A 34 -0.47 4.65 -18.02
CA PRO A 34 0.91 5.08 -17.81
C PRO A 34 1.01 6.57 -17.54
N GLY A 35 1.78 6.96 -16.50
CA GLY A 35 2.00 8.36 -16.14
C GLY A 35 0.82 9.10 -15.52
N HIS A 36 -0.37 8.50 -15.46
CA HIS A 36 -1.53 9.14 -14.82
C HIS A 36 -1.38 9.20 -13.30
N ARG A 37 -2.03 10.22 -12.71
CA ARG A 37 -2.06 10.44 -11.27
C ARG A 37 -3.40 9.99 -10.71
N TYR A 38 -3.35 9.26 -9.59
CA TYR A 38 -4.50 8.76 -8.86
C TYR A 38 -4.42 9.22 -7.42
N ARG A 39 -5.53 9.74 -6.90
CA ARG A 39 -5.65 10.09 -5.49
C ARG A 39 -6.00 8.82 -4.72
N LEU A 40 -5.09 8.39 -3.85
CA LEU A 40 -5.26 7.21 -3.02
C LEU A 40 -5.64 7.62 -1.61
N HIS A 41 -6.50 6.81 -1.00
CA HIS A 41 -6.89 6.93 0.39
C HIS A 41 -6.74 5.58 1.08
N ILE A 42 -5.93 5.52 2.13
CA ILE A 42 -5.60 4.28 2.84
C ILE A 42 -6.30 4.29 4.18
N GLY A 43 -7.21 3.33 4.36
CA GLY A 43 -7.93 3.08 5.61
C GLY A 43 -7.29 1.94 6.39
N PHE A 44 -7.33 2.05 7.72
CA PHE A 44 -6.93 0.97 8.61
C PHE A 44 -7.88 0.91 9.82
N GLU A 45 -8.68 -0.15 9.89
CA GLU A 45 -9.64 -0.39 10.96
C GLU A 45 -9.03 -1.26 12.07
N ALA A 46 -8.64 -0.62 13.17
CA ALA A 46 -8.21 -1.30 14.38
C ALA A 46 -8.88 -0.61 15.58
N PRO A 47 -10.09 -1.04 15.99
CA PRO A 47 -10.88 -0.35 17.01
C PRO A 47 -10.26 -0.45 18.40
N ASP A 48 -9.54 -1.54 18.67
CA ASP A 48 -8.89 -1.78 19.96
C ASP A 48 -7.47 -1.19 20.05
N ALA A 49 -6.97 -0.58 18.97
CA ALA A 49 -5.64 0.02 18.94
C ALA A 49 -5.64 1.40 19.60
N ALA A 50 -4.66 1.64 20.47
CA ALA A 50 -4.45 2.96 21.08
C ALA A 50 -3.95 3.98 20.04
N LEU A 51 -3.06 3.55 19.16
CA LEU A 51 -2.55 4.34 18.03
C LEU A 51 -2.50 3.47 16.78
N ARG A 52 -2.63 4.11 15.62
CA ARG A 52 -2.53 3.45 14.31
C ARG A 52 -1.41 4.08 13.50
N GLY A 53 -0.56 3.23 12.94
CA GLY A 53 0.41 3.59 11.92
C GLY A 53 0.19 2.80 10.64
N MET A 54 0.72 3.29 9.53
CA MET A 54 0.64 2.62 8.24
C MET A 54 1.88 2.86 7.39
N ALA A 55 2.24 1.85 6.60
CA ALA A 55 3.19 1.96 5.51
C ALA A 55 2.60 1.39 4.22
N VAL A 56 2.99 1.97 3.08
CA VAL A 56 2.60 1.52 1.75
C VAL A 56 3.82 1.45 0.84
N ARG A 57 3.89 0.41 0.00
CA ARG A 57 4.85 0.32 -1.10
C ARG A 57 4.14 -0.08 -2.38
N MET A 58 4.52 0.58 -3.47
CA MET A 58 4.09 0.25 -4.83
C MET A 58 5.21 -0.51 -5.52
N LEU A 59 5.03 -1.79 -5.81
CA LEU A 59 6.06 -2.64 -6.41
C LEU A 59 5.52 -3.32 -7.66
N TYR A 60 6.37 -3.65 -8.61
CA TYR A 60 6.08 -4.69 -9.59
C TYR A 60 6.21 -6.07 -8.92
N GLU A 61 5.61 -7.11 -9.51
CA GLU A 61 5.71 -8.49 -9.01
C GLU A 61 7.15 -9.00 -8.82
N ASP A 62 8.11 -8.46 -9.58
CA ASP A 62 9.54 -8.78 -9.47
C ASP A 62 10.25 -8.02 -8.33
N GLY A 63 9.51 -7.19 -7.58
CA GLY A 63 10.02 -6.37 -6.48
C GLY A 63 10.60 -5.02 -6.93
N ALA A 64 10.59 -4.68 -8.23
CA ALA A 64 11.05 -3.38 -8.68
C ALA A 64 10.06 -2.26 -8.27
N PRO A 65 10.54 -1.04 -7.95
CA PRO A 65 9.67 0.10 -7.66
C PRO A 65 8.66 0.41 -8.77
N ALA A 66 7.38 0.55 -8.43
CA ALA A 66 6.32 0.86 -9.38
C ALA A 66 5.70 2.25 -9.14
N GLY A 67 6.14 3.23 -9.93
CA GLY A 67 5.59 4.58 -9.91
C GLY A 67 6.10 5.42 -8.74
N LYS A 68 5.40 6.51 -8.44
CA LYS A 68 5.82 7.48 -7.41
C LYS A 68 4.64 7.92 -6.55
N LEU A 69 4.82 7.90 -5.24
CA LEU A 69 3.92 8.48 -4.26
C LEU A 69 4.32 9.91 -3.92
N LYS A 70 3.31 10.73 -3.65
CA LYS A 70 3.44 12.08 -3.13
C LYS A 70 2.50 12.24 -1.95
N ALA A 71 3.03 12.75 -0.84
CA ALA A 71 2.24 13.11 0.33
C ALA A 71 1.23 14.20 -0.04
N VAL A 72 -0.01 14.09 0.46
CA VAL A 72 -1.00 15.15 0.25
C VAL A 72 -1.45 15.83 1.54
N THR A 73 -1.23 15.20 2.67
CA THR A 73 -1.45 15.79 4.00
C THR A 73 -0.14 15.74 4.77
N SER A 74 -0.01 16.56 5.81
CA SER A 74 1.11 16.48 6.77
C SER A 74 1.14 15.15 7.53
N ALA A 75 0.00 14.45 7.63
CA ALA A 75 -0.12 13.16 8.28
C ALA A 75 0.68 12.02 7.65
N VAL A 76 1.27 12.24 6.46
CA VAL A 76 2.05 11.25 5.73
C VAL A 76 3.35 11.84 5.20
N GLU A 77 4.30 10.97 4.94
CA GLU A 77 5.46 11.26 4.10
C GLU A 77 5.56 10.23 2.98
N ALA A 78 6.18 10.64 1.87
CA ALA A 78 6.37 9.79 0.69
C ALA A 78 7.77 9.98 0.11
N GLN A 79 8.39 8.87 -0.28
CA GLN A 79 9.68 8.85 -0.96
C GLN A 79 9.65 7.79 -2.06
N GLY A 80 9.77 8.21 -3.32
CA GLY A 80 9.73 7.29 -4.46
C GLY A 80 8.41 6.53 -4.48
N ASN A 81 8.46 5.20 -4.46
CA ASN A 81 7.30 4.31 -4.47
C ASN A 81 6.80 3.93 -3.05
N MET A 82 7.33 4.57 -2.02
CA MET A 82 7.06 4.26 -0.62
C MET A 82 6.36 5.43 0.08
N GLY A 83 5.50 5.13 1.04
CA GLY A 83 4.88 6.12 1.90
C GLY A 83 4.62 5.55 3.30
N ARG A 84 4.55 6.42 4.30
CA ARG A 84 4.15 6.04 5.65
C ARG A 84 3.42 7.17 6.36
N SER A 85 2.66 6.80 7.39
CA SER A 85 2.06 7.75 8.32
C SER A 85 3.13 8.41 9.20
N GLN A 86 2.96 9.70 9.47
CA GLN A 86 3.71 10.43 10.51
C GLN A 86 2.92 10.52 11.81
N GLU A 87 1.59 10.45 11.72
CA GLU A 87 0.66 10.51 12.86
C GLU A 87 -0.52 9.57 12.63
N THR A 88 -1.21 9.21 13.71
CA THR A 88 -2.49 8.52 13.62
C THR A 88 -3.53 9.45 13.00
N ALA A 89 -4.28 8.94 12.02
CA ALA A 89 -5.35 9.68 11.36
C ALA A 89 -6.70 9.00 11.56
N ASP A 90 -7.69 9.76 12.04
CA ASP A 90 -9.06 9.25 12.24
C ASP A 90 -9.74 8.88 10.93
N GLN A 91 -9.47 9.67 9.90
CA GLN A 91 -10.03 9.46 8.57
C GLN A 91 -9.10 8.66 7.68
N GLY A 92 -7.98 8.11 8.16
CA GLY A 92 -6.98 7.46 7.30
C GLY A 92 -6.03 8.42 6.59
N TRP A 93 -5.24 7.91 5.64
CA TRP A 93 -4.08 8.61 5.07
C TRP A 93 -4.18 8.78 3.56
N ALA A 94 -3.73 9.91 3.03
CA ALA A 94 -3.93 10.25 1.63
C ALA A 94 -2.62 10.50 0.86
N PHE A 95 -2.48 9.84 -0.29
CA PHE A 95 -1.36 9.97 -1.21
C PHE A 95 -1.84 10.29 -2.61
N GLU A 96 -1.01 10.96 -3.41
CA GLU A 96 -1.13 10.94 -4.86
C GLU A 96 -0.13 9.92 -5.42
N TRP A 97 -0.60 8.94 -6.18
CA TRP A 97 0.25 7.99 -6.88
C TRP A 97 0.31 8.31 -8.37
N THR A 98 1.52 8.48 -8.89
CA THR A 98 1.79 8.56 -10.33
C THR A 98 2.19 7.18 -10.84
N ALA A 99 1.37 6.64 -11.74
CA ALA A 99 1.62 5.39 -12.43
C ALA A 99 2.96 5.40 -13.21
N PRO A 100 3.71 4.30 -13.25
CA PRO A 100 4.92 4.20 -14.06
C PRO A 100 4.67 4.49 -15.55
N GLN A 101 5.66 5.06 -16.23
CA GLN A 101 5.61 5.35 -17.68
C GLN A 101 5.89 4.10 -18.53
N ASP A 102 6.56 3.11 -17.96
CA ASP A 102 6.96 1.86 -18.61
C ASP A 102 5.90 0.75 -18.53
N MET A 103 4.77 1.00 -17.84
CA MET A 103 3.61 0.13 -17.94
C MET A 103 3.13 0.04 -19.39
N GLY A 104 2.76 -1.16 -19.85
CA GLY A 104 2.13 -1.27 -21.16
C GLY A 104 3.10 -1.52 -22.33
N GLN A 105 4.40 -1.77 -22.07
CA GLN A 105 5.40 -2.01 -23.13
C GLN A 105 5.69 -3.52 -23.28
N LYS A 106 5.98 -3.98 -24.50
CA LYS A 106 6.01 -5.40 -24.94
C LYS A 106 6.62 -6.47 -24.01
N ASP A 107 7.57 -6.12 -23.14
CA ASP A 107 8.14 -7.01 -22.10
C ASP A 107 7.71 -6.65 -20.66
N ALA A 108 7.33 -5.38 -20.42
CA ALA A 108 6.78 -4.85 -19.17
C ALA A 108 5.25 -5.01 -19.04
N ASP A 109 4.57 -5.42 -20.10
CA ASP A 109 3.12 -5.59 -20.30
C ASP A 109 2.48 -6.68 -19.42
N ARG A 110 3.27 -7.41 -18.62
CA ARG A 110 2.79 -8.53 -17.80
C ARG A 110 3.05 -8.40 -16.31
N ARG A 111 3.81 -7.40 -15.86
CA ARG A 111 4.11 -7.27 -14.44
C ARG A 111 2.93 -6.59 -13.75
N ALA A 112 2.20 -7.33 -12.92
CA ALA A 112 1.22 -6.70 -12.07
C ALA A 112 1.92 -5.73 -11.12
N ILE A 113 1.21 -4.66 -10.75
CA ILE A 113 1.65 -3.78 -9.67
C ILE A 113 1.04 -4.32 -8.38
N MET A 114 1.89 -4.63 -7.42
CA MET A 114 1.55 -5.09 -6.09
C MET A 114 1.58 -3.89 -5.14
N VAL A 115 0.42 -3.55 -4.60
CA VAL A 115 0.29 -2.55 -3.53
C VAL A 115 0.40 -3.28 -2.21
N HIS A 116 1.54 -3.12 -1.55
CA HIS A 116 1.75 -3.67 -0.21
C HIS A 116 1.35 -2.64 0.83
N LEU A 117 0.56 -3.06 1.80
CA LEU A 117 0.05 -2.23 2.89
C LEU A 117 0.37 -2.90 4.21
N TRP A 118 0.96 -2.14 5.11
CA TRP A 118 1.14 -2.55 6.50
C TRP A 118 0.40 -1.59 7.41
N GLY A 119 -0.24 -2.13 8.44
CA GLY A 119 -0.85 -1.39 9.54
C GLY A 119 -0.23 -1.81 10.86
N ASN A 120 0.13 -0.83 11.69
CA ASN A 120 0.54 -1.06 13.08
C ASN A 120 -0.62 -0.68 14.00
N ALA A 121 -1.17 -1.66 14.71
CA ALA A 121 -2.16 -1.45 15.77
C ALA A 121 -1.42 -1.46 17.11
N ALA A 122 -1.11 -0.27 17.63
CA ALA A 122 -0.30 -0.14 18.82
C ALA A 122 -1.10 -0.40 20.10
N ASN A 123 -0.47 -1.07 21.08
CA ASN A 123 -1.09 -1.38 22.37
C ASN A 123 -1.11 -0.18 23.36
N GLY A 124 -0.36 0.87 23.05
CA GLY A 124 -0.31 2.11 23.83
C GLY A 124 0.75 2.18 24.94
N ASP A 125 1.64 1.18 25.06
CA ASP A 125 2.70 1.16 26.08
C ASP A 125 3.95 1.99 25.71
N GLY A 126 3.98 2.56 24.51
CA GLY A 126 5.08 3.39 24.00
C GLY A 126 6.31 2.59 23.55
N SER A 127 6.21 1.26 23.51
CA SER A 127 7.22 0.34 23.03
C SER A 127 6.80 -0.30 21.69
N PRO A 128 7.73 -0.92 20.95
CA PRO A 128 7.40 -1.66 19.74
C PRO A 128 6.88 -3.08 19.99
N PHE A 129 6.80 -3.54 21.25
CA PHE A 129 6.53 -4.94 21.58
C PHE A 129 5.05 -5.18 21.84
N GLY A 130 4.53 -6.30 21.32
CA GLY A 130 3.12 -6.68 21.49
C GLY A 130 2.14 -5.90 20.60
N ASP A 131 2.65 -5.05 19.71
CA ASP A 131 1.86 -4.36 18.70
C ASP A 131 1.40 -5.35 17.62
N GLN A 132 0.13 -5.28 17.24
CA GLN A 132 -0.40 -6.17 16.21
C GLN A 132 -0.14 -5.61 14.80
N ILE A 133 0.49 -6.42 13.96
CA ILE A 133 0.85 -6.03 12.59
C ILE A 133 -0.13 -6.63 11.60
N HIS A 134 -0.67 -5.78 10.75
CA HIS A 134 -1.55 -6.16 9.65
C HIS A 134 -0.80 -6.01 8.33
N HIS A 135 -0.96 -6.98 7.42
CA HIS A 135 -0.40 -6.88 6.08
C HIS A 135 -1.43 -7.29 5.03
N ARG A 136 -1.51 -6.50 3.95
CA ARG A 136 -2.36 -6.78 2.79
C ARG A 136 -1.61 -6.46 1.50
N ILE A 137 -1.76 -7.33 0.52
CA ILE A 137 -1.26 -7.10 -0.85
C ILE A 137 -2.47 -6.98 -1.77
N ILE A 138 -2.50 -5.91 -2.58
CA ILE A 138 -3.54 -5.67 -3.59
C ILE A 138 -2.89 -5.67 -4.98
N PRO A 139 -3.20 -6.64 -5.85
CA PRO A 139 -2.72 -6.64 -7.23
C PRO A 139 -3.50 -5.65 -8.10
N LEU A 140 -2.79 -4.91 -8.95
CA LEU A 140 -3.33 -4.07 -10.02
C LEU A 140 -2.86 -4.64 -11.34
N ASN A 141 -3.82 -5.02 -12.19
CA ASN A 141 -3.51 -5.62 -13.48
C ASN A 141 -2.96 -4.54 -14.43
N GLY A 142 -1.75 -4.76 -14.96
CA GLY A 142 -1.32 -4.14 -16.20
C GLY A 142 -2.20 -4.68 -17.33
N SER A 143 -2.87 -3.79 -18.06
CA SER A 143 -3.70 -4.02 -19.25
C SER A 143 -3.77 -5.47 -19.78
N SER A 144 -4.71 -6.29 -19.29
CA SER A 144 -5.11 -7.48 -20.05
C SER A 144 -6.04 -7.06 -21.19
N LYS A 145 -5.71 -7.46 -22.43
CA LYS A 145 -6.58 -7.27 -23.59
C LYS A 145 -7.99 -7.70 -23.23
N GLY A 146 -8.95 -6.81 -23.48
CA GLY A 146 -10.35 -7.08 -23.24
C GLY A 146 -10.73 -8.43 -23.83
N SER A 147 -11.28 -9.30 -22.99
CA SER A 147 -12.16 -10.34 -23.50
C SER A 147 -13.40 -9.62 -24.00
N ALA A 148 -13.36 -9.24 -25.27
CA ALA A 148 -14.55 -8.89 -26.03
C ALA A 148 -15.48 -10.10 -25.96
N LYS A 149 -16.50 -10.00 -25.10
CA LYS A 149 -17.61 -10.93 -25.15
C LYS A 149 -18.56 -10.46 -26.24
N ARG A 150 -18.47 -11.09 -27.41
CA ARG A 150 -19.58 -11.24 -28.38
C ARG A 150 -19.36 -12.55 -29.15
N PRO A 151 -20.42 -13.25 -29.60
CA PRO A 151 -21.84 -13.10 -29.28
C PRO A 151 -22.29 -14.03 -28.13
#